data_AF-A0A1B8YFN1-F1
#
_entry.id   AF-A0A1B8YFN1-F1
#
_cell.length_a   1.000
_cell.length_b   1.000
_cell.length_c   1.000
_cell.angle_alpha   90.00
_cell.angle_beta   90.00
_cell.angle_gamma   90.00
#
_symmetry.space_group_name_H-M   'P 1'
#
loop_
_entity.id
_entity.type
_entity.pdbx_description
1 polymer ?
#
loop_
_entity_poly.entity_id
_entity_poly.type
_entity_poly.pdbx_seq_one_letter_code
_entity_poly.pdbx_strand_id
1 'polypeptide(L)'
;MGRKIEVEINGTIFSGATASAKDQLEMLQIAAKEGILPAMSDSSTEMGLAVSLATADTLSLNRLKELCIKNGKIVRDADNVPVAENLFQDEVQNYLVLLGKVLKENIGPFWQLSAGSENGAEVAQNQ
;
A
#
# COMPACT_ATOMS: atom_id res chain seq x y z
N MET A 1 -1.69 -17.70 4.88
CA MET A 1 -0.38 -17.04 4.70
C MET A 1 -0.58 -15.87 3.77
N GLY A 2 0.08 -14.72 4.01
CA GLY A 2 -0.03 -13.56 3.13
C GLY A 2 0.66 -13.78 1.79
N ARG A 3 0.24 -13.06 0.74
CA ARG A 3 0.88 -13.04 -0.58
C ARG A 3 2.20 -12.27 -0.47
N LYS A 4 3.22 -12.66 -1.25
CA LYS A 4 4.47 -11.90 -1.35
C LYS A 4 4.20 -10.51 -1.95
N ILE A 5 4.76 -9.48 -1.33
CA ILE A 5 4.82 -8.12 -1.86
C ILE A 5 6.23 -7.89 -2.39
N GLU A 6 6.34 -7.29 -3.57
CA GLU A 6 7.60 -6.79 -4.14
C GLU A 6 7.34 -5.37 -4.65
N VAL A 7 8.16 -4.42 -4.19
CA VAL A 7 8.06 -3.01 -4.56
C VAL A 7 9.45 -2.51 -4.95
N GLU A 8 9.54 -1.87 -6.12
CA GLU A 8 10.75 -1.21 -6.56
C GLU A 8 10.68 0.30 -6.32
N ILE A 9 11.77 0.85 -5.78
CA ILE A 9 12.01 2.29 -5.60
C ILE A 9 13.43 2.59 -6.04
N ASN A 10 13.61 3.45 -7.05
CA ASN A 10 14.93 3.87 -7.55
C ASN A 10 15.90 2.70 -7.81
N GLY A 11 15.41 1.61 -8.45
CA GLY A 11 16.22 0.42 -8.76
C GLY A 11 16.50 -0.50 -7.56
N THR A 12 15.99 -0.19 -6.37
CA THR A 12 16.08 -1.04 -5.18
C THR A 12 14.78 -1.79 -4.96
N ILE A 13 14.87 -3.11 -4.80
CA ILE A 13 13.72 -3.98 -4.52
C ILE A 13 13.54 -4.14 -3.00
N PHE A 14 12.29 -3.99 -2.58
CA PHE A 14 11.83 -4.24 -1.22
C PHE A 14 10.76 -5.32 -1.27
N SER A 15 10.85 -6.32 -0.38
CA SER A 15 9.85 -7.37 -0.30
C SER A 15 9.36 -7.65 1.11
N GLY A 16 8.21 -8.31 1.18
CA GLY A 16 7.64 -8.83 2.41
C GLY A 16 6.33 -9.56 2.10
N ALA A 17 5.36 -9.46 3.00
CA ALA A 17 4.07 -10.13 2.84
C ALA A 17 2.88 -9.18 3.08
N THR A 18 1.75 -9.47 2.43
CA THR A 18 0.48 -8.81 2.75
C THR A 18 0.10 -9.08 4.20
N ALA A 19 -0.47 -8.06 4.86
CA ALA A 19 -0.98 -8.14 6.22
C ALA A 19 -2.22 -9.04 6.33
N SER A 20 -2.68 -9.27 7.55
CA SER A 20 -3.92 -10.01 7.81
C SER A 20 -5.15 -9.26 7.26
N ALA A 21 -6.28 -9.96 7.03
CA ALA A 21 -7.51 -9.31 6.57
C ALA A 21 -8.01 -8.20 7.52
N LYS A 22 -7.80 -8.37 8.84
CA LYS A 22 -8.11 -7.36 9.85
C LYS A 22 -7.27 -6.10 9.63
N ASP A 23 -5.97 -6.27 9.44
CA ASP A 23 -5.03 -5.17 9.23
C ASP A 23 -5.28 -4.48 7.88
N GLN A 24 -5.60 -5.24 6.83
CA GLN A 24 -5.98 -4.68 5.52
C GLN A 24 -7.26 -3.83 5.59
N LEU A 25 -8.25 -4.24 6.38
CA LEU A 25 -9.45 -3.44 6.61
C LEU A 25 -9.12 -2.13 7.34
N GLU A 26 -8.28 -2.20 8.37
CA GLU A 26 -7.82 -1.01 9.10
C GLU A 26 -7.03 -0.06 8.19
N MET A 27 -6.12 -0.60 7.37
CA MET A 27 -5.39 0.14 6.34
C MET A 27 -6.34 0.87 5.39
N LEU A 28 -7.39 0.20 4.89
CA LEU A 28 -8.38 0.79 3.99
C LEU A 28 -9.16 1.93 4.67
N GLN A 29 -9.56 1.75 5.93
CA GLN A 29 -10.26 2.77 6.71
C GLN A 29 -9.40 4.01 6.92
N ILE A 30 -8.12 3.83 7.26
CA ILE A 30 -7.18 4.94 7.41
C ILE A 30 -6.98 5.65 6.06
N ALA A 31 -6.73 4.89 4.99
CA ALA A 31 -6.52 5.45 3.65
C ALA A 31 -7.73 6.25 3.15
N ALA A 32 -8.96 5.80 3.45
CA ALA A 32 -10.18 6.51 3.12
C ALA A 32 -10.35 7.79 3.96
N LYS A 33 -10.13 7.70 5.28
CA LYS A 33 -10.25 8.84 6.22
C LYS A 33 -9.28 9.97 5.88
N GLU A 34 -8.04 9.63 5.55
CA GLU A 34 -6.99 10.60 5.24
C GLU A 34 -7.03 11.08 3.77
N GLY A 35 -8.02 10.64 2.97
CA GLY A 35 -8.14 11.05 1.57
C GLY A 35 -6.99 10.55 0.67
N ILE A 36 -6.36 9.43 1.03
CA ILE A 36 -5.20 8.89 0.32
C ILE A 36 -5.61 8.06 -0.91
N LEU A 37 -6.80 7.45 -0.88
CA LEU A 37 -7.26 6.55 -1.95
C LEU A 37 -7.11 7.11 -3.37
N PRO A 38 -7.47 8.38 -3.68
CA PRO A 38 -7.29 8.92 -5.03
C PRO A 38 -5.84 8.88 -5.51
N ALA A 39 -4.87 9.10 -4.62
CA ALA A 39 -3.44 9.09 -4.94
C ALA A 39 -2.87 7.68 -5.18
N MET A 40 -3.64 6.63 -4.92
CA MET A 40 -3.26 5.24 -5.17
C MET A 40 -3.74 4.70 -6.52
N SER A 41 -4.53 5.48 -7.26
CA SER A 41 -4.96 5.11 -8.61
C SER A 41 -3.75 4.89 -9.53
N ASP A 42 -3.91 4.05 -10.56
CA ASP A 42 -2.85 3.84 -11.56
C ASP A 42 -2.50 5.10 -12.36
N SER A 43 -3.36 6.12 -12.32
CA SER A 43 -3.15 7.42 -12.94
C SER A 43 -2.35 8.42 -12.09
N SER A 44 -2.08 8.10 -10.82
CA SER A 44 -1.39 9.01 -9.89
C SER A 44 0.12 8.89 -9.99
N THR A 45 0.83 10.01 -9.84
CA THR A 45 2.30 10.03 -9.81
C THR A 45 2.81 9.63 -8.43
N GLU A 46 4.05 9.13 -8.36
CA GLU A 46 4.71 8.83 -7.07
C GLU A 46 4.82 10.07 -6.17
N MET A 47 5.06 11.24 -6.77
CA MET A 47 5.04 12.52 -6.06
C MET A 47 3.66 12.81 -5.47
N GLY A 48 2.58 12.58 -6.23
CA GLY A 48 1.21 12.75 -5.72
C GLY A 48 0.91 11.82 -4.54
N LEU A 49 1.36 10.58 -4.61
CA LEU A 49 1.26 9.60 -3.53
C LEU A 49 2.05 10.04 -2.28
N ALA A 50 3.30 10.47 -2.46
CA ALA A 50 4.14 10.95 -1.36
C ALA A 50 3.54 12.19 -0.69
N VAL A 51 3.03 13.16 -1.46
CA VAL A 51 2.36 14.36 -0.94
C VAL A 51 1.12 13.98 -0.14
N SER A 52 0.27 13.10 -0.68
CA SER A 52 -0.94 12.66 0.01
C SER A 52 -0.62 11.99 1.36
N LEU A 53 0.39 11.12 1.40
CA LEU A 53 0.85 10.51 2.65
C LEU A 53 1.49 11.51 3.61
N ALA A 54 2.22 12.50 3.11
CA ALA A 54 2.82 13.55 3.93
C ALA A 54 1.76 14.46 4.58
N THR A 55 0.56 14.59 3.98
CA THR A 55 -0.55 15.37 4.53
C THR A 55 -1.37 14.61 5.58
N ALA A 56 -1.21 13.29 5.69
CA ALA A 56 -1.92 12.49 6.67
C ALA A 56 -1.53 12.87 8.10
N ASP A 57 -2.48 12.79 9.04
CA ASP A 57 -2.19 13.08 10.43
C ASP A 57 -1.14 12.10 11.00
N THR A 58 -0.36 12.56 11.98
CA THR A 58 0.77 11.79 12.52
C THR A 58 0.35 10.43 13.11
N LEU A 59 -0.84 10.33 13.71
CA LEU A 59 -1.31 9.06 14.29
C LEU A 59 -1.65 8.08 13.18
N SER A 60 -2.40 8.52 12.18
CA SER A 60 -2.76 7.73 11.00
C SER A 60 -1.52 7.27 10.24
N LEU A 61 -0.56 8.17 10.00
CA LEU A 61 0.68 7.83 9.30
C LEU A 61 1.52 6.82 10.08
N ASN A 62 1.70 7.00 11.40
CA ASN A 62 2.44 6.05 12.22
C ASN A 62 1.76 4.67 12.27
N ARG A 63 0.42 4.64 12.29
CA ARG A 63 -0.32 3.39 12.25
C ARG A 63 -0.16 2.67 10.91
N LEU A 64 -0.19 3.41 9.79
CA LEU A 64 0.12 2.84 8.47
C LEU A 64 1.54 2.28 8.41
N LYS A 65 2.55 2.96 8.97
CA LYS A 65 3.92 2.42 9.03
C LYS A 65 3.99 1.09 9.77
N GLU A 66 3.29 0.98 10.90
CA GLU A 66 3.23 -0.26 11.66
C GLU A 66 2.57 -1.38 10.85
N LEU A 67 1.39 -1.13 10.28
CA LEU A 67 0.61 -2.10 9.53
C LEU A 67 1.32 -2.54 8.24
N CYS A 68 1.85 -1.60 7.46
CA CYS A 68 2.46 -1.87 6.16
C CYS A 68 3.89 -2.39 6.29
N ILE A 69 4.74 -1.71 7.07
CA ILE A 69 6.18 -1.98 7.10
C ILE A 69 6.52 -3.03 8.16
N LYS A 70 6.11 -2.82 9.41
CA LYS A 70 6.49 -3.73 10.52
C LYS A 70 5.74 -5.06 10.43
N ASN A 71 4.41 -5.04 10.33
CA ASN A 71 3.60 -6.26 10.26
C ASN A 71 3.79 -6.98 8.92
N GLY A 72 3.95 -6.23 7.82
CA GLY A 72 4.30 -6.77 6.51
C GLY A 72 5.73 -7.32 6.42
N LYS A 73 6.56 -7.09 7.45
CA LYS A 73 7.97 -7.49 7.53
C LYS A 73 8.76 -7.06 6.29
N ILE A 74 8.56 -5.81 5.87
CA ILE A 74 9.19 -5.29 4.65
C ILE A 74 10.69 -5.13 4.89
N VAL A 75 11.48 -5.72 4.00
CA VAL A 75 12.94 -5.68 4.00
C VAL A 75 13.45 -5.22 2.64
N ARG A 76 14.70 -4.73 2.58
CA ARG A 76 15.43 -4.56 1.32
C ARG A 76 15.96 -5.91 0.86
N ASP A 77 15.69 -6.30 -0.38
CA ASP A 77 15.99 -7.65 -0.87
C ASP A 77 17.48 -7.94 -1.00
N ALA A 78 18.30 -6.91 -1.26
CA ALA A 78 19.73 -7.07 -1.45
C ALA A 78 20.46 -7.60 -0.20
N ASP A 79 19.98 -7.27 0.99
CA ASP A 79 20.67 -7.56 2.25
C ASP A 79 19.74 -7.92 3.42
N ASN A 80 18.44 -8.11 3.17
CA ASN A 80 17.40 -8.43 4.16
C ASN A 80 17.33 -7.43 5.34
N VAL A 81 17.78 -6.19 5.15
CA VAL A 81 17.68 -5.15 6.18
C VAL A 81 16.23 -4.71 6.32
N PRO A 82 15.64 -4.71 7.55
CA PRO A 82 14.31 -4.17 7.79
C PRO A 82 14.21 -2.70 7.38
N VAL A 83 13.12 -2.36 6.71
CA VAL A 83 12.89 -1.00 6.24
C VAL A 83 12.60 -0.05 7.41
N ALA A 84 13.31 1.07 7.43
CA ALA A 84 13.07 2.23 8.30
C ALA A 84 13.44 3.51 7.55
N GLU A 85 13.01 4.68 8.05
CA GLU A 85 13.15 5.98 7.39
C GLU A 85 14.62 6.32 7.08
N ASN A 86 15.54 5.94 7.97
CA ASN A 86 16.97 6.18 7.83
C ASN A 86 17.61 5.47 6.62
N LEU A 87 16.94 4.46 6.04
CA LEU A 87 17.41 3.76 4.86
C LEU A 87 17.37 4.65 3.60
N PHE A 88 16.55 5.71 3.61
CA PHE A 88 16.32 6.58 2.47
C PHE A 88 17.12 7.89 2.53
N GLN A 89 17.77 8.19 3.66
CA GLN A 89 18.69 9.33 3.87
C GLN A 89 18.28 10.61 3.13
N ASP A 90 18.96 10.91 2.01
CA ASP A 90 18.80 12.14 1.21
C ASP A 90 17.47 12.20 0.43
N GLU A 91 16.81 11.06 0.23
CA GLU A 91 15.55 10.93 -0.50
C GLU A 91 14.42 10.44 0.41
N VAL A 92 14.21 11.08 1.55
CA VAL A 92 13.21 10.67 2.56
C VAL A 92 11.79 10.49 2.00
N GLN A 93 11.41 11.22 0.94
CA GLN A 93 10.13 11.06 0.25
C GLN A 93 9.92 9.64 -0.28
N ASN A 94 10.99 8.93 -0.64
CA ASN A 94 10.93 7.56 -1.14
C ASN A 94 10.45 6.57 -0.07
N TYR A 95 10.62 6.89 1.22
CA TYR A 95 10.00 6.12 2.29
C TYR A 95 8.46 6.19 2.21
N LEU A 96 7.92 7.39 1.92
CA LEU A 96 6.47 7.57 1.75
C LEU A 96 5.98 6.89 0.47
N VAL A 97 6.75 6.97 -0.63
CA VAL A 97 6.42 6.24 -1.86
C VAL A 97 6.37 4.73 -1.60
N LEU A 98 7.38 4.17 -0.92
CA LEU A 98 7.39 2.76 -0.52
C LEU A 98 6.17 2.40 0.33
N LEU A 99 5.90 3.19 1.38
CA LEU A 99 4.74 2.99 2.24
C LEU A 99 3.43 2.96 1.45
N GLY A 100 3.25 3.91 0.52
CA GLY A 100 2.07 3.99 -0.33
C GLY A 100 1.93 2.82 -1.29
N LYS A 101 3.02 2.38 -1.91
CA LYS A 101 3.02 1.20 -2.80
C LYS A 101 2.71 -0.08 -2.01
N VAL A 102 3.29 -0.27 -0.83
CA VAL A 102 2.98 -1.42 0.05
C VAL A 102 1.53 -1.38 0.51
N LEU A 103 1.01 -0.20 0.85
CA LEU A 103 -0.40 -0.02 1.20
C LEU A 103 -1.32 -0.40 0.04
N LYS A 104 -1.00 0.05 -1.18
CA LYS A 104 -1.72 -0.33 -2.41
C LYS A 104 -1.72 -1.84 -2.64
N GLU A 105 -0.62 -2.54 -2.40
CA GLU A 105 -0.56 -3.99 -2.51
C GLU A 105 -1.45 -4.72 -1.49
N ASN A 106 -1.69 -4.10 -0.32
CA ASN A 106 -2.55 -4.65 0.72
C ASN A 106 -4.04 -4.40 0.46
N ILE A 107 -4.40 -3.22 -0.07
CA ILE A 107 -5.81 -2.84 -0.27
C ILE A 107 -6.25 -2.82 -1.73
N GLY A 108 -5.37 -3.19 -2.67
CA GLY A 108 -5.60 -3.16 -4.11
C GLY A 108 -6.91 -3.81 -4.58
N PRO A 109 -7.36 -4.95 -4.01
CA PRO A 109 -8.66 -5.53 -4.34
C PRO A 109 -9.85 -4.57 -4.17
N PHE A 110 -9.75 -3.51 -3.36
CA PHE A 110 -10.76 -2.46 -3.27
C PHE A 110 -11.16 -1.89 -4.63
N TRP A 111 -10.19 -1.71 -5.53
CA TRP A 111 -10.44 -1.14 -6.87
C TRP A 111 -11.20 -2.07 -7.80
N GLN A 112 -11.24 -3.38 -7.51
CA GLN A 112 -12.05 -4.34 -8.25
C GLN A 112 -13.56 -4.08 -8.08
N LEU A 113 -13.97 -3.39 -7.01
CA LEU A 113 -15.36 -2.96 -6.83
C LEU A 113 -15.81 -1.95 -7.91
N SER A 114 -14.88 -1.17 -8.45
CA SER A 114 -15.15 -0.18 -9.50
C SER A 114 -15.22 -0.78 -10.90
N ALA A 115 -14.58 -1.94 -11.11
CA ALA A 115 -14.49 -2.61 -12.41
C ALA A 115 -15.78 -3.36 -12.81
N GLY A 116 -16.78 -3.41 -11.93
CA GLY A 116 -17.97 -4.26 -12.12
C GLY A 116 -17.61 -5.72 -11.88
N SER A 117 -18.21 -6.33 -10.87
CA SER A 117 -18.06 -7.77 -10.63
C SER A 117 -18.58 -8.55 -11.84
N GLU A 118 -17.71 -9.26 -12.56
CA GLU A 118 -18.11 -10.28 -13.55
C GLU A 118 -18.94 -11.42 -12.93
N ASN A 119 -18.99 -11.53 -11.60
CA ASN A 119 -19.82 -12.52 -10.89
C ASN A 119 -21.33 -12.19 -10.80
N GLY A 120 -21.81 -11.15 -11.49
CA GLY A 120 -23.23 -10.81 -11.59
C GLY A 120 -23.91 -11.16 -12.93
N ALA A 121 -23.15 -11.61 -13.94
CA ALA A 121 -23.66 -11.75 -15.31
C ALA A 121 -24.15 -13.17 -15.67
N GLU A 122 -23.81 -14.21 -14.91
CA GLU A 122 -24.11 -15.60 -15.31
C GLU A 122 -25.46 -16.17 -14.82
N VAL A 123 -26.26 -15.44 -14.04
CA VAL A 123 -27.54 -15.97 -13.51
C VAL A 123 -28.79 -15.45 -14.25
N ALA A 124 -28.65 -14.58 -15.26
CA ALA A 124 -29.78 -13.92 -15.92
C ALA A 124 -30.09 -14.36 -17.36
N GLN A 125 -29.57 -15.50 -17.84
CA GLN A 125 -29.84 -15.97 -19.22
C GLN A 125 -30.50 -17.35 -19.35
N ASN A 126 -31.04 -17.93 -18.26
CA ASN A 126 -31.89 -19.11 -18.36
C ASN A 126 -33.24 -18.87 -17.66
N GLN A 127 -34.10 -18.04 -18.26
CA GLN A 127 -35.56 -18.09 -18.11
C GLN A 127 -36.22 -17.87 -19.47
#